data_AF-A0A8T2QEG4-F1
#
_entry.id   AF-A0A8T2QEG4-F1
#
_cell.length_a   1.000
_cell.length_b   1.000
_cell.length_c   1.000
_cell.angle_alpha   90.00
_cell.angle_beta   90.00
_cell.angle_gamma   90.00
#
_symmetry.space_group_name_H-M   'P 1'
#
loop_
_entity.id
_entity.type
_entity.pdbx_description
1 polymer ?
#
loop_
_entity_poly.entity_id
_entity_poly.type
_entity_poly.pdbx_seq_one_letter_code
_entity_poly.pdbx_strand_id
1 'polypeptide(L)'
;MKEIATAALINMSINEQAKLALAYVPGAVDTVIRTIGDSQSKELKSVAAGLLYSLIINDELKTIICLKDSLWDSVIGLLKETSGKCKSEALKLLFVLAKDERWRNKLMQEDNELISLLISLLTAGMPKLTEDCLTVISLLARSGAGTKAILDDKSSIPIFVYLLNSGSPRAQENAASVLNNICQQDGNVKEILPLQTLIPALNSLMRGGSDRGKFKAASLLRVLDSDTAPSLSTASNLSDAEADLYPEMSSELRSAESVPVMPTYADAESSSVLQVPQSLNTVSTPSSEP
;
A
#
# COMPACT_ATOMS: atom_id res chain seq x y z
N MET A 1 18.51 -10.21 -19.65
CA MET A 1 18.42 -10.52 -18.20
C MET A 1 17.30 -9.75 -17.50
N LYS A 2 17.19 -8.41 -17.61
CA LYS A 2 16.11 -7.64 -16.95
C LYS A 2 14.70 -8.10 -17.35
N GLU A 3 14.43 -8.25 -18.64
CA GLU A 3 13.12 -8.70 -19.18
C GLU A 3 12.71 -10.11 -18.73
N ILE A 4 13.68 -11.02 -18.58
CA ILE A 4 13.44 -12.39 -18.12
C ILE A 4 13.08 -12.38 -16.63
N ALA A 5 13.75 -11.55 -15.83
CA ALA A 5 13.45 -11.39 -14.41
C ALA A 5 12.10 -10.70 -14.18
N THR A 6 11.75 -9.67 -14.97
CA THR A 6 10.41 -9.07 -14.93
C THR A 6 9.35 -10.06 -15.36
N ALA A 7 9.53 -10.79 -16.47
CA ALA A 7 8.56 -11.78 -16.93
C ALA A 7 8.34 -12.91 -15.92
N ALA A 8 9.42 -13.39 -15.28
CA ALA A 8 9.32 -14.38 -14.21
C ALA A 8 8.54 -13.83 -13.02
N LEU A 9 8.85 -12.62 -12.53
CA LEU A 9 8.13 -12.02 -11.41
C LEU A 9 6.66 -11.71 -11.74
N ILE A 10 6.36 -11.26 -12.96
CA ILE A 10 4.99 -11.03 -13.41
C ILE A 10 4.21 -12.35 -13.45
N ASN A 11 4.79 -13.41 -14.03
CA ASN A 11 4.17 -14.73 -14.05
C ASN A 11 3.88 -15.26 -12.64
N MET A 12 4.79 -15.03 -11.70
CA MET A 12 4.60 -15.39 -10.29
C MET A 12 3.55 -14.51 -9.60
N SER A 13 3.46 -13.22 -9.96
CA SER A 13 2.46 -12.29 -9.42
C SER A 13 1.04 -12.56 -9.91
N ILE A 14 0.85 -13.38 -10.94
CA ILE A 14 -0.46 -13.71 -11.51
C ILE A 14 -1.00 -15.04 -10.96
N ASN A 15 -0.13 -16.01 -10.64
CA ASN A 15 -0.54 -17.35 -10.23
C ASN A 15 -0.54 -17.53 -8.70
N GLU A 16 -1.72 -17.66 -8.08
CA GLU A 16 -1.87 -17.85 -6.63
C GLU A 16 -1.10 -19.06 -6.07
N GLN A 17 -1.10 -20.18 -6.80
CA GLN A 17 -0.33 -21.36 -6.41
C GLN A 17 1.17 -21.07 -6.42
N ALA A 18 1.65 -20.29 -7.39
CA ALA A 18 3.05 -19.89 -7.51
C ALA A 18 3.47 -18.87 -6.45
N LYS A 19 2.56 -17.97 -6.03
CA LYS A 19 2.79 -17.02 -4.93
C LYS A 19 2.99 -17.75 -3.60
N LEU A 20 2.08 -18.66 -3.27
CA LEU A 20 2.19 -19.46 -2.06
C LEU A 20 3.44 -20.34 -2.10
N ALA A 21 3.69 -21.03 -3.21
CA ALA A 21 4.89 -21.84 -3.37
C ALA A 21 6.19 -21.02 -3.20
N LEU A 22 6.26 -19.80 -3.76
CA LEU A 22 7.41 -18.92 -3.60
C LEU A 22 7.64 -18.53 -2.13
N ALA A 23 6.57 -18.31 -1.36
CA ALA A 23 6.70 -17.97 0.05
C ALA A 23 7.36 -19.08 0.88
N TYR A 24 7.24 -20.34 0.44
CA TYR A 24 7.88 -21.49 1.08
C TYR A 24 9.30 -21.79 0.55
N VAL A 25 9.74 -21.13 -0.52
CA VAL A 25 11.14 -21.26 -1.00
C VAL A 25 12.07 -20.45 -0.10
N PRO A 26 13.07 -21.08 0.55
CA PRO A 26 14.00 -20.37 1.42
C PRO A 26 14.69 -19.20 0.69
N GLY A 27 14.61 -18.00 1.28
CA GLY A 27 15.26 -16.79 0.75
C GLY A 27 14.59 -16.14 -0.46
N ALA A 28 13.48 -16.68 -0.97
CA ALA A 28 12.79 -16.10 -2.12
C ALA A 28 12.13 -14.76 -1.77
N VAL A 29 11.43 -14.69 -0.64
CA VAL A 29 10.86 -13.44 -0.10
C VAL A 29 11.94 -12.39 0.16
N ASP A 30 13.06 -12.78 0.77
CA ASP A 30 14.21 -11.88 1.00
C ASP A 30 14.76 -11.33 -0.32
N THR A 31 14.72 -12.14 -1.37
CA THR A 31 15.12 -11.71 -2.71
C THR A 31 14.14 -10.73 -3.33
N VAL A 32 12.84 -10.91 -3.12
CA VAL A 32 11.83 -9.93 -3.53
C VAL A 32 12.05 -8.60 -2.81
N ILE A 33 12.22 -8.61 -1.48
CA ILE A 33 12.48 -7.41 -0.67
C ILE A 33 13.74 -6.70 -1.15
N ARG A 34 14.85 -7.43 -1.30
CA ARG A 34 16.11 -6.88 -1.82
C ARG A 34 15.97 -6.31 -3.23
N THR A 35 15.16 -6.93 -4.08
CA THR A 35 14.91 -6.39 -5.43
C THR A 35 14.23 -5.02 -5.38
N ILE A 36 13.38 -4.77 -4.38
CA ILE A 36 12.75 -3.46 -4.16
C ILE A 36 13.81 -2.43 -3.73
N GLY A 37 14.69 -2.78 -2.79
CA GLY A 37 15.74 -1.88 -2.30
C GLY A 37 16.85 -1.59 -3.32
N ASP A 38 17.46 -2.65 -3.86
CA ASP A 38 18.78 -2.56 -4.50
C ASP A 38 18.74 -2.46 -6.02
N SER A 39 17.62 -2.82 -6.64
CA SER A 39 17.52 -2.84 -8.11
C SER A 39 17.67 -1.44 -8.71
N GLN A 40 18.50 -1.31 -9.75
CA GLN A 40 18.61 -0.05 -10.50
C GLN A 40 17.42 0.16 -11.48
N SER A 41 16.55 -0.83 -11.64
CA SER A 41 15.39 -0.75 -12.53
C SER A 41 14.12 -0.45 -11.74
N LYS A 42 13.56 0.74 -11.96
CA LYS A 42 12.28 1.19 -11.40
C LYS A 42 11.13 0.25 -11.75
N GLU A 43 11.18 -0.34 -12.94
CA GLU A 43 10.19 -1.34 -13.37
C GLU A 43 10.30 -2.60 -12.51
N LEU A 44 11.50 -3.16 -12.34
CA LEU A 44 11.71 -4.32 -11.47
C LEU A 44 11.33 -4.04 -10.03
N LYS A 45 11.65 -2.85 -9.50
CA LYS A 45 11.20 -2.42 -8.17
C LYS A 45 9.68 -2.46 -8.06
N SER A 46 8.97 -1.88 -9.05
CA SER A 46 7.51 -1.84 -9.04
C SER A 46 6.87 -3.23 -9.15
N VAL A 47 7.43 -4.12 -9.97
CA VAL A 47 6.92 -5.49 -10.12
C VAL A 47 7.18 -6.31 -8.86
N ALA A 48 8.38 -6.20 -8.28
CA ALA A 48 8.71 -6.86 -7.02
C ALA A 48 7.82 -6.36 -5.87
N ALA A 49 7.52 -5.07 -5.81
CA ALA A 49 6.59 -4.49 -4.84
C ALA A 49 5.16 -5.01 -5.01
N GLY A 50 4.67 -5.12 -6.25
CA GLY A 50 3.36 -5.72 -6.53
C GLY A 50 3.27 -7.20 -6.13
N LEU A 51 4.33 -7.97 -6.39
CA LEU A 51 4.43 -9.35 -5.91
C LEU A 51 4.43 -9.40 -4.38
N LEU A 52 5.25 -8.59 -3.72
CA LEU A 52 5.30 -8.51 -2.26
C LEU A 52 3.94 -8.16 -1.66
N TYR A 53 3.21 -7.21 -2.26
CA TYR A 53 1.86 -6.84 -1.86
C TYR A 53 0.92 -8.05 -1.92
N SER A 54 0.95 -8.80 -3.02
CA SER A 54 0.12 -10.00 -3.16
C SER A 54 0.41 -11.08 -2.11
N LEU A 55 1.66 -11.17 -1.62
CA LEU A 55 2.04 -12.07 -0.52
C LEU A 55 1.61 -11.53 0.84
N ILE A 56 1.78 -10.23 1.09
CA ILE A 56 1.47 -9.57 2.38
C ILE A 56 -0.05 -9.54 2.67
N ILE A 57 -0.92 -9.65 1.66
CA ILE A 57 -2.36 -9.73 1.91
C ILE A 57 -2.73 -10.99 2.70
N ASN A 58 -1.96 -12.08 2.56
CA ASN A 58 -2.14 -13.29 3.37
C ASN A 58 -1.59 -13.06 4.80
N ASP A 59 -2.42 -13.24 5.83
CA ASP A 59 -2.06 -12.91 7.22
C ASP A 59 -0.92 -13.77 7.81
N GLU A 60 -0.80 -15.04 7.39
CA GLU A 60 0.30 -15.91 7.82
C GLU A 60 1.62 -15.41 7.25
N LEU A 61 1.63 -15.13 5.94
CA LEU A 61 2.81 -14.61 5.25
C LEU A 61 3.16 -13.19 5.71
N LYS A 62 2.16 -12.33 5.95
CA LYS A 62 2.33 -10.98 6.49
C LYS A 62 3.17 -11.01 7.76
N THR A 63 2.85 -11.92 8.68
CA THR A 63 3.58 -12.03 9.94
C THR A 63 5.05 -12.38 9.70
N ILE A 64 5.33 -13.34 8.82
CA ILE A 64 6.70 -13.76 8.51
C ILE A 64 7.48 -12.65 7.78
N ILE A 65 6.83 -11.99 6.81
CA ILE A 65 7.43 -10.94 5.98
C ILE A 65 7.77 -9.71 6.83
N CYS A 66 6.88 -9.29 7.73
CA CYS A 66 7.07 -8.09 8.56
C CYS A 66 8.12 -8.24 9.68
N LEU A 67 8.56 -9.47 9.94
CA LEU A 67 9.69 -9.75 10.82
C LEU A 67 11.05 -9.56 10.13
N LYS A 68 11.09 -9.34 8.81
CA LYS A 68 12.33 -9.11 8.08
C LYS A 68 12.74 -7.65 8.19
N ASP A 69 13.93 -7.38 8.73
CA ASP A 69 14.42 -6.02 8.98
C ASP A 69 14.52 -5.19 7.70
N SER A 70 14.97 -5.80 6.60
CA SER A 70 15.14 -5.11 5.30
C SER A 70 13.83 -4.69 4.62
N LEU A 71 12.66 -5.13 5.13
CA LEU A 71 11.36 -4.80 4.56
C LEU A 71 11.13 -3.30 4.58
N TRP A 72 11.31 -2.68 5.75
CA TRP A 72 10.88 -1.32 6.02
C TRP A 72 11.69 -0.33 5.19
N ASP A 73 13.02 -0.45 5.22
CA ASP A 73 13.93 0.32 4.39
C ASP A 73 13.61 0.20 2.89
N SER A 74 13.27 -1.01 2.43
CA SER A 74 12.92 -1.24 1.02
C SER A 74 11.61 -0.56 0.63
N VAL A 75 10.57 -0.66 1.47
CA VAL A 75 9.27 -0.03 1.21
C VAL A 75 9.36 1.50 1.29
N ILE A 76 10.08 2.03 2.28
CA ILE A 76 10.27 3.48 2.43
C ILE A 76 11.18 4.02 1.32
N GLY A 77 12.23 3.31 0.95
CA GLY A 77 13.09 3.64 -0.20
C GLY A 77 12.29 3.71 -1.50
N LEU A 78 11.26 2.88 -1.66
CA LEU A 78 10.38 2.91 -2.82
C LEU A 78 9.52 4.19 -2.90
N LEU A 79 9.15 4.81 -1.78
CA LEU A 79 8.50 6.13 -1.76
C LEU A 79 9.45 7.26 -2.20
N LYS A 80 10.76 7.11 -1.96
CA LYS A 80 11.80 8.08 -2.32
C LYS A 80 12.16 8.05 -3.83
N GLU A 81 11.69 7.04 -4.58
CA GLU A 81 11.88 6.94 -6.03
C GLU A 81 11.19 8.07 -6.81
N THR A 82 11.71 8.41 -7.99
CA THR A 82 11.05 9.43 -8.84
C THR A 82 9.84 8.87 -9.60
N SER A 83 9.67 7.55 -9.67
CA SER A 83 8.59 6.90 -10.42
C SER A 83 7.27 6.94 -9.66
N GLY A 84 6.22 7.49 -10.28
CA GLY A 84 4.86 7.46 -9.73
C GLY A 84 4.33 6.04 -9.50
N LYS A 85 4.73 5.07 -10.36
CA LYS A 85 4.36 3.66 -10.18
C LYS A 85 5.01 3.06 -8.92
N CYS A 86 6.28 3.35 -8.67
CA CYS A 86 6.97 2.90 -7.45
C CYS A 86 6.28 3.47 -6.21
N LYS A 87 5.99 4.77 -6.21
CA LYS A 87 5.25 5.43 -5.12
C LYS A 87 3.87 4.80 -4.89
N SER A 88 3.14 4.50 -5.96
CA SER A 88 1.83 3.84 -5.85
C SER A 88 1.93 2.45 -5.22
N GLU A 89 2.88 1.61 -5.67
CA GLU A 89 3.09 0.29 -5.08
C GLU A 89 3.55 0.37 -3.61
N ALA A 90 4.39 1.36 -3.28
CA ALA A 90 4.79 1.61 -1.90
C ALA A 90 3.58 1.98 -1.02
N LEU A 91 2.69 2.86 -1.50
CA LEU A 91 1.47 3.23 -0.78
C LEU A 91 0.51 2.04 -0.59
N LYS A 92 0.40 1.13 -1.56
CA LYS A 92 -0.39 -0.11 -1.40
C LYS A 92 0.17 -1.01 -0.30
N LEU A 93 1.49 -1.19 -0.25
CA LEU A 93 2.17 -1.94 0.80
C LEU A 93 1.94 -1.30 2.17
N LEU A 94 2.19 0.01 2.28
CA LEU A 94 1.99 0.76 3.52
C LEU A 94 0.53 0.74 3.98
N PHE A 95 -0.44 0.76 3.06
CA PHE A 95 -1.85 0.64 3.39
C PHE A 95 -2.18 -0.69 4.08
N VAL A 96 -1.71 -1.82 3.55
CA VAL A 96 -1.97 -3.13 4.15
C VAL A 96 -1.27 -3.26 5.50
N LEU A 97 -0.06 -2.73 5.63
CA LEU A 97 0.70 -2.76 6.87
C LEU A 97 0.07 -1.85 7.94
N ALA A 98 -0.34 -0.62 7.57
CA ALA A 98 -0.91 0.35 8.50
C ALA A 98 -2.31 -0.02 9.00
N LYS A 99 -3.01 -0.94 8.33
CA LYS A 99 -4.29 -1.49 8.81
C LYS A 99 -4.14 -2.24 10.13
N ASP A 100 -3.09 -3.07 10.25
CA ASP A 100 -2.78 -3.80 11.47
C ASP A 100 -2.09 -2.89 12.48
N GLU A 101 -2.59 -2.84 13.71
CA GLU A 101 -2.00 -2.02 14.77
C GLU A 101 -0.54 -2.37 15.07
N ARG A 102 -0.18 -3.65 15.04
CA ARG A 102 1.17 -4.12 15.35
C ARG A 102 2.17 -3.57 14.34
N TRP A 103 1.85 -3.72 13.06
CA TRP A 103 2.70 -3.28 11.96
C TRP A 103 2.67 -1.78 11.76
N ARG A 104 1.54 -1.12 12.02
CA ARG A 104 1.46 0.35 12.09
C ARG A 104 2.41 0.91 13.14
N ASN A 105 2.42 0.37 14.35
CA ASN A 105 3.29 0.84 15.43
C ASN A 105 4.78 0.54 15.13
N LYS A 106 5.07 -0.61 14.52
CA LYS A 106 6.43 -0.95 14.07
C LYS A 106 6.89 0.03 12.98
N LEU A 107 6.09 0.24 11.94
CA LEU A 107 6.38 1.18 10.85
C LEU A 107 6.75 2.58 11.36
N MET A 108 6.05 3.09 12.39
CA MET A 108 6.35 4.38 13.00
C MET A 108 7.65 4.41 13.82
N GLN A 109 8.21 3.26 14.20
CA GLN A 109 9.49 3.14 14.90
C GLN A 109 10.67 3.00 13.92
N GLU A 110 10.43 2.46 12.73
CA GLU A 110 11.48 2.18 11.74
C GLU A 110 12.00 3.46 11.06
N ASP A 111 11.12 4.44 10.79
CA ASP A 111 11.54 5.69 10.14
C ASP A 111 10.71 6.91 10.61
N ASN A 112 11.41 7.84 11.27
CA ASN A 112 10.84 9.08 11.78
C ASN A 112 10.46 10.08 10.66
N GLU A 113 11.05 9.95 9.47
CA GLU A 113 10.80 10.81 8.31
C GLU A 113 9.63 10.32 7.44
N LEU A 114 9.07 9.13 7.70
CA LEU A 114 7.99 8.56 6.91
C LEU A 114 6.81 9.54 6.75
N ILE A 115 6.37 10.18 7.85
CA ILE A 115 5.28 11.14 7.78
C ILE A 115 5.67 12.33 6.91
N SER A 116 6.85 12.92 7.07
CA SER A 116 7.29 14.05 6.26
C SER A 116 7.33 13.70 4.76
N LEU A 117 7.80 12.49 4.44
CA LEU A 117 7.78 11.96 3.07
C LEU A 117 6.35 11.84 2.52
N LEU A 118 5.42 11.31 3.31
CA LEU A 118 4.00 11.21 2.92
C LEU A 118 3.36 12.60 2.75
N ILE A 119 3.63 13.55 3.65
CA ILE A 119 3.16 14.94 3.54
C ILE A 119 3.68 15.60 2.26
N SER A 120 4.94 15.39 1.92
CA SER A 120 5.51 15.91 0.66
C SER A 120 4.76 15.38 -0.58
N LEU A 121 4.33 14.12 -0.55
CA LEU A 121 3.57 13.50 -1.65
C LEU A 121 2.17 14.09 -1.84
N LEU A 122 1.55 14.60 -0.76
CA LEU A 122 0.26 15.28 -0.88
C LEU A 122 0.33 16.52 -1.76
N THR A 123 1.50 17.18 -1.78
CA THR A 123 1.75 18.41 -2.54
C THR A 123 2.32 18.17 -3.94
N ALA A 124 2.53 16.92 -4.34
CA ALA A 124 3.17 16.57 -5.62
C ALA A 124 2.26 16.74 -6.85
N GLY A 125 1.00 17.18 -6.68
CA GLY A 125 0.09 17.47 -7.79
C GLY A 125 -0.44 16.24 -8.54
N MET A 126 -0.43 15.06 -7.93
CA MET A 126 -0.91 13.80 -8.53
C MET A 126 -2.14 13.30 -7.77
N PRO A 127 -3.38 13.57 -8.25
CA PRO A 127 -4.61 13.37 -7.46
C PRO A 127 -4.76 11.95 -6.88
N LYS A 128 -4.50 10.92 -7.68
CA LYS A 128 -4.60 9.53 -7.22
C LYS A 128 -3.60 9.20 -6.10
N LEU A 129 -2.36 9.68 -6.23
CA LEU A 129 -1.35 9.51 -5.18
C LEU A 129 -1.68 10.33 -3.94
N THR A 130 -2.26 11.52 -4.08
CA THR A 130 -2.75 12.31 -2.94
C THR A 130 -3.82 11.55 -2.16
N GLU A 131 -4.78 10.91 -2.83
CA GLU A 131 -5.83 10.10 -2.19
C GLU A 131 -5.26 8.87 -1.47
N ASP A 132 -4.42 8.10 -2.14
CA ASP A 132 -3.80 6.89 -1.59
C ASP A 132 -2.87 7.26 -0.41
N CYS A 133 -2.14 8.36 -0.52
CA CYS A 133 -1.29 8.88 0.55
C CYS A 133 -2.08 9.34 1.77
N LEU A 134 -3.13 10.16 1.58
CA LEU A 134 -4.03 10.56 2.66
C LEU A 134 -4.67 9.35 3.36
N THR A 135 -4.98 8.30 2.58
CA THR A 135 -5.49 7.05 3.14
C THR A 135 -4.49 6.44 4.12
N VAL A 136 -3.22 6.29 3.72
CA VAL A 136 -2.16 5.77 4.59
C VAL A 136 -1.98 6.66 5.82
N ILE A 137 -1.87 7.98 5.65
CA ILE A 137 -1.73 8.92 6.78
C ILE A 137 -2.91 8.78 7.75
N SER A 138 -4.14 8.61 7.25
CA SER A 138 -5.32 8.42 8.11
C SER A 138 -5.23 7.18 8.98
N LEU A 139 -4.64 6.09 8.47
CA LEU A 139 -4.40 4.87 9.23
C LEU A 139 -3.28 5.11 10.26
N LEU A 140 -2.17 5.75 9.88
CA LEU A 140 -1.06 6.05 10.79
C LEU A 140 -1.50 6.93 11.97
N ALA A 141 -2.38 7.91 11.72
CA ALA A 141 -2.98 8.77 12.74
C ALA A 141 -3.84 8.02 13.79
N ARG A 142 -4.14 6.74 13.60
CA ARG A 142 -4.81 5.90 14.61
C ARG A 142 -3.85 5.41 15.70
N SER A 143 -2.55 5.71 15.59
CA SER A 143 -1.54 5.43 16.60
C SER A 143 -1.04 6.72 17.25
N GLY A 144 -0.69 6.67 18.53
CA GLY A 144 -0.10 7.82 19.23
C GLY A 144 1.21 8.28 18.59
N ALA A 145 2.06 7.33 18.15
CA ALA A 145 3.31 7.65 17.44
C ALA A 145 3.06 8.35 16.10
N GLY A 146 2.10 7.85 15.30
CA GLY A 146 1.73 8.47 14.03
C GLY A 146 1.14 9.87 14.22
N THR A 147 0.23 10.04 15.18
CA THR A 147 -0.34 11.36 15.50
C THR A 147 0.74 12.33 15.97
N LYS A 148 1.64 11.91 16.85
CA LYS A 148 2.76 12.72 17.30
C LYS A 148 3.64 13.18 16.12
N ALA A 149 4.03 12.26 15.25
CA ALA A 149 4.85 12.59 14.08
C ALA A 149 4.14 13.55 13.10
N ILE A 150 2.82 13.42 12.94
CA ILE A 150 2.02 14.35 12.13
C ILE A 150 2.00 15.76 12.75
N LEU A 151 1.87 15.86 14.08
CA LEU A 151 1.87 17.14 14.79
C LEU A 151 3.25 17.80 14.81
N ASP A 152 4.32 17.01 14.88
CA ASP A 152 5.69 17.51 14.84
C ASP A 152 6.03 18.14 13.46
N ASP A 153 5.38 17.69 12.37
CA ASP A 153 5.43 18.35 11.06
C ASP A 153 4.37 19.47 10.96
N LYS A 154 4.83 20.72 11.18
CA LYS A 154 3.99 21.94 11.20
C LYS A 154 3.21 22.20 9.91
N SER A 155 3.60 21.59 8.78
CA SER A 155 2.90 21.77 7.51
C SER A 155 1.67 20.87 7.37
N SER A 156 1.59 19.79 8.16
CA SER A 156 0.57 18.74 8.02
C SER A 156 -0.85 19.25 8.18
N ILE A 157 -1.15 19.90 9.31
CA ILE A 157 -2.52 20.33 9.60
C ILE A 157 -3.04 21.33 8.54
N PRO A 158 -2.31 22.40 8.17
CA PRO A 158 -2.74 23.28 7.08
C PRO A 158 -3.01 22.55 5.76
N ILE A 159 -2.19 21.56 5.40
CA ILE A 159 -2.38 20.76 4.18
C ILE A 159 -3.67 19.93 4.26
N PHE A 160 -3.96 19.31 5.40
CA PHE A 160 -5.21 18.56 5.56
C PHE A 160 -6.45 19.46 5.49
N VAL A 161 -6.41 20.65 6.10
CA VAL A 161 -7.52 21.60 6.00
C VAL A 161 -7.70 22.11 4.57
N TYR A 162 -6.61 22.35 3.84
CA TYR A 162 -6.67 22.66 2.42
C TYR A 162 -7.33 21.53 1.61
N LEU A 163 -6.88 20.28 1.79
CA LEU A 163 -7.45 19.12 1.09
C LEU A 163 -8.90 18.81 1.49
N LEU A 164 -9.29 19.11 2.73
CA LEU A 164 -10.68 19.07 3.18
C LEU A 164 -11.55 20.09 2.42
N ASN A 165 -11.00 21.26 2.11
CA ASN A 165 -11.75 22.33 1.45
C ASN A 165 -11.80 22.17 -0.08
N SER A 166 -10.71 21.74 -0.72
CA SER A 166 -10.57 21.75 -2.18
C SER A 166 -10.11 20.43 -2.81
N GLY A 167 -9.96 19.36 -2.03
CA GLY A 167 -9.60 18.04 -2.55
C GLY A 167 -10.75 17.37 -3.33
N SER A 168 -10.44 16.25 -3.96
CA SER A 168 -11.46 15.33 -4.48
C SER A 168 -12.37 14.83 -3.34
N PRO A 169 -13.58 14.31 -3.61
CA PRO A 169 -14.46 13.79 -2.56
C PRO A 169 -13.76 12.79 -1.63
N ARG A 170 -12.96 11.89 -2.19
CA ARG A 170 -12.16 10.92 -1.44
C ARG A 170 -11.04 11.56 -0.62
N ALA A 171 -10.37 12.58 -1.17
CA ALA A 171 -9.38 13.35 -0.42
C ALA A 171 -10.01 14.13 0.74
N GLN A 172 -11.19 14.74 0.55
CA GLN A 172 -11.92 15.44 1.61
C GLN A 172 -12.33 14.48 2.73
N GLU A 173 -12.87 13.31 2.38
CA GLU A 173 -13.18 12.24 3.32
C GLU A 173 -11.97 11.79 4.13
N ASN A 174 -10.83 11.57 3.47
CA ASN A 174 -9.63 11.12 4.14
C ASN A 174 -9.01 12.23 5.01
N ALA A 175 -9.02 13.48 4.55
CA ALA A 175 -8.57 14.63 5.32
C ALA A 175 -9.40 14.82 6.60
N ALA A 176 -10.73 14.72 6.50
CA ALA A 176 -11.61 14.72 7.68
C ALA A 176 -11.27 13.56 8.63
N SER A 177 -10.95 12.38 8.09
CA SER A 177 -10.55 11.21 8.88
C SER A 177 -9.24 11.43 9.63
N VAL A 178 -8.23 12.00 8.98
CA VAL A 178 -6.93 12.32 9.61
C VAL A 178 -7.15 13.28 10.78
N LEU A 179 -7.84 14.40 10.54
CA LEU A 179 -8.11 15.42 11.56
C LEU A 179 -8.93 14.85 12.73
N ASN A 180 -9.92 14.00 12.45
CA ASN A 180 -10.71 13.30 13.48
C ASN A 180 -9.87 12.32 14.29
N ASN A 181 -8.95 11.59 13.66
CA ASN A 181 -8.06 10.68 14.37
C ASN A 181 -7.10 11.44 15.28
N ILE A 182 -6.52 12.56 14.81
CA ILE A 182 -5.68 13.45 15.63
C ILE A 182 -6.45 13.93 16.86
N CYS A 183 -7.68 14.45 16.69
CA CYS A 183 -8.48 14.97 17.81
C CYS A 183 -8.89 13.91 18.83
N GLN A 184 -9.11 12.68 18.38
CA GLN A 184 -9.42 11.56 19.27
C GLN A 184 -8.20 11.08 20.07
N GLN A 185 -6.99 11.52 19.74
CA GLN A 185 -5.81 11.30 20.57
C GLN A 185 -5.62 12.48 21.54
N ASP A 186 -5.41 12.15 22.82
CA ASP A 186 -5.06 13.00 23.97
C ASP A 186 -5.00 14.53 23.74
N GLY A 187 -6.16 15.19 23.63
CA GLY A 187 -6.28 16.65 23.75
C GLY A 187 -5.69 17.48 22.60
N ASN A 188 -5.55 16.90 21.40
CA ASN A 188 -4.98 17.58 20.24
C ASN A 188 -5.96 18.50 19.49
N VAL A 189 -7.21 18.62 19.94
CA VAL A 189 -8.21 19.52 19.35
C VAL A 189 -7.70 20.97 19.27
N LYS A 190 -6.97 21.42 20.30
CA LYS A 190 -6.36 22.75 20.36
C LYS A 190 -5.39 23.06 19.22
N GLU A 191 -4.80 22.03 18.59
CA GLU A 191 -3.85 22.19 17.49
C GLU A 191 -4.56 22.53 16.17
N ILE A 192 -5.83 22.11 16.01
CA ILE A 192 -6.58 22.31 14.75
C ILE A 192 -7.66 23.39 14.84
N LEU A 193 -8.20 23.64 16.03
CA LEU A 193 -9.29 24.60 16.27
C LEU A 193 -8.99 26.05 15.82
N PRO A 194 -7.74 26.58 15.90
CA PRO A 194 -7.42 27.93 15.45
C PRO A 194 -7.60 28.17 13.94
N LEU A 195 -7.80 27.12 13.14
CA LEU A 195 -7.89 27.22 11.69
C LEU A 195 -9.28 27.68 11.28
N GLN A 196 -9.39 28.96 10.94
CA GLN A 196 -10.65 29.64 10.60
C GLN A 196 -11.44 28.95 9.48
N THR A 197 -10.77 28.23 8.58
CA THR A 197 -11.40 27.54 7.44
C THR A 197 -11.88 26.13 7.76
N LEU A 198 -11.54 25.56 8.92
CA LEU A 198 -11.89 24.18 9.29
C LEU A 198 -13.42 23.99 9.42
N ILE A 199 -14.07 24.80 10.27
CA ILE A 199 -15.52 24.68 10.51
C ILE A 199 -16.35 24.93 9.23
N PRO A 200 -16.06 25.97 8.42
CA PRO A 200 -16.71 26.13 7.11
C PRO A 200 -16.51 24.93 6.18
N ALA A 201 -15.31 24.36 6.10
CA ALA A 201 -15.01 23.21 5.25
C ALA A 201 -15.79 21.95 5.69
N LEU A 202 -15.87 21.69 7.00
CA LEU A 202 -16.66 20.57 7.54
C LEU A 202 -18.15 20.74 7.25
N ASN A 203 -18.70 21.95 7.39
CA ASN A 203 -20.08 22.23 7.04
C ASN A 203 -20.36 22.08 5.53
N SER A 204 -19.38 22.42 4.67
CA SER A 204 -19.46 22.18 3.23
C SER A 204 -19.52 20.67 2.94
N LEU A 205 -18.63 19.90 3.56
CA LEU A 205 -18.59 18.43 3.41
C LEU A 205 -19.88 17.78 3.93
N MET A 206 -20.48 18.29 5.01
CA MET A 206 -21.79 17.84 5.51
C MET A 206 -22.94 18.07 4.51
N ARG A 207 -22.88 19.15 3.74
CA ARG A 207 -23.94 19.49 2.78
C ARG A 207 -23.79 18.76 1.44
N GLY A 208 -22.57 18.69 0.93
CA GLY A 208 -22.29 18.22 -0.45
C GLY A 208 -21.41 16.98 -0.57
N GLY A 209 -20.91 16.44 0.55
CA GLY A 209 -20.04 15.27 0.55
C GLY A 209 -20.76 13.95 0.27
N SER A 210 -19.97 12.90 0.08
CA SER A 210 -20.46 11.51 0.13
C SER A 210 -21.02 11.18 1.52
N ASP A 211 -21.75 10.07 1.64
CA ASP A 211 -22.28 9.63 2.94
C ASP A 211 -21.15 9.39 3.97
N ARG A 212 -19.99 8.90 3.50
CA ARG A 212 -18.78 8.73 4.31
C ARG A 212 -18.20 10.07 4.74
N GLY A 213 -18.13 11.04 3.82
CA GLY A 213 -17.63 12.38 4.09
C GLY A 213 -18.49 13.10 5.13
N LYS A 214 -19.81 13.01 4.98
CA LYS A 214 -20.79 13.52 5.94
C LYS A 214 -20.61 12.88 7.31
N PHE A 215 -20.52 11.55 7.38
CA PHE A 215 -20.31 10.85 8.64
C PHE A 215 -19.03 11.31 9.36
N LYS A 216 -17.91 11.38 8.64
CA LYS A 216 -16.62 11.82 9.20
C LYS A 216 -16.64 13.29 9.61
N ALA A 217 -17.28 14.16 8.83
CA ALA A 217 -17.43 15.58 9.16
C ALA A 217 -18.28 15.77 10.43
N ALA A 218 -19.40 15.05 10.54
CA ALA A 218 -20.24 15.07 11.74
C ALA A 218 -19.49 14.57 12.97
N SER A 219 -18.73 13.48 12.84
CA SER A 219 -17.88 12.94 13.90
C SER A 219 -16.88 13.98 14.40
N LEU A 220 -16.14 14.62 13.48
CA LEU A 220 -15.15 15.63 13.83
C LEU A 220 -15.80 16.86 14.48
N LEU A 221 -16.90 17.37 13.93
CA LEU A 221 -17.63 18.49 14.53
C LEU A 221 -18.05 18.21 15.96
N ARG A 222 -18.52 16.99 16.26
CA ARG A 222 -18.87 16.59 17.63
C ARG A 222 -17.67 16.60 18.56
N VAL A 223 -16.50 16.12 18.11
CA VAL A 223 -15.28 16.15 18.92
C VAL A 223 -14.85 17.58 19.20
N LEU A 224 -14.88 18.45 18.19
CA LEU A 224 -14.55 19.88 18.33
C LEU A 224 -15.50 20.60 19.29
N ASP A 225 -16.79 20.26 19.30
CA ASP A 225 -17.80 20.82 20.19
C ASP A 225 -17.64 20.28 21.63
N SER A 226 -17.32 18.98 21.79
CA SER A 226 -17.12 18.35 23.09
C SER A 226 -15.83 18.75 23.82
N ASP A 227 -14.84 19.32 23.14
CA ASP A 227 -13.69 19.94 23.85
C ASP A 227 -13.97 21.40 24.24
N THR A 228 -15.15 21.92 23.83
CA THR A 228 -15.72 23.16 24.36
C THR A 228 -16.73 22.94 25.49
N ALA A 229 -17.11 21.68 25.81
CA ALA A 229 -17.99 21.31 26.91
C ALA A 229 -17.72 19.89 27.48
N PRO A 230 -17.59 19.68 28.79
CA PRO A 230 -16.99 18.47 29.36
C PRO A 230 -17.74 17.16 29.04
N SER A 231 -17.01 16.25 28.37
CA SER A 231 -17.10 14.77 28.28
C SER A 231 -18.46 14.08 28.14
N LEU A 232 -18.64 13.31 27.05
CA LEU A 232 -19.36 12.02 27.07
C LEU A 232 -18.77 11.07 26.00
N SER A 233 -18.38 9.88 26.45
CA SER A 233 -17.74 8.79 25.70
C SER A 233 -18.67 8.12 24.70
N THR A 234 -18.23 7.94 23.45
CA THR A 234 -18.77 6.88 22.56
C THR A 234 -17.64 6.28 21.71
N ALA A 235 -17.01 5.23 22.23
CA ALA A 235 -16.16 4.32 21.46
C ALA A 235 -16.90 2.98 21.37
N SER A 236 -17.42 2.61 20.19
CA SER A 236 -17.73 1.20 19.87
C SER A 236 -18.15 0.89 18.42
N ASN A 237 -18.48 1.84 17.54
CA ASN A 237 -19.17 1.49 16.28
C ASN A 237 -18.36 1.69 14.99
N LEU A 238 -17.03 1.70 15.05
CA LEU A 238 -16.17 1.97 13.87
C LEU A 238 -15.67 0.72 13.13
N SER A 239 -15.78 -0.49 13.71
CA SER A 239 -15.24 -1.72 13.07
C SER A 239 -16.05 -2.20 11.87
N ASP A 240 -17.37 -2.04 11.90
CA ASP A 240 -18.26 -2.74 10.96
C ASP A 240 -18.48 -1.95 9.65
N ALA A 241 -18.14 -0.66 9.63
CA ALA A 241 -18.21 0.19 8.44
C ALA A 241 -16.94 0.14 7.56
N GLU A 242 -15.88 -0.56 7.99
CA GLU A 242 -14.58 -0.57 7.32
C GLU A 242 -14.48 -1.53 6.13
N ALA A 243 -15.29 -2.60 6.08
CA ALA A 243 -15.30 -3.57 4.98
C ALA A 243 -15.82 -2.97 3.67
N ASP A 244 -16.73 -1.99 3.75
CA ASP A 244 -17.26 -1.29 2.59
C ASP A 244 -16.30 -0.19 2.08
N LEU A 245 -15.26 0.17 2.84
CA LEU A 245 -14.54 1.45 2.71
C LEU A 245 -13.55 1.54 1.52
N TYR A 246 -13.23 0.44 0.84
CA TYR A 246 -12.29 0.40 -0.30
C TYR A 246 -12.76 -0.48 -1.46
N PRO A 247 -13.96 -0.26 -2.03
CA PRO A 247 -14.54 -1.19 -3.00
C PRO A 247 -13.75 -1.25 -4.30
N GLU A 248 -12.99 -0.20 -4.67
CA GLU A 248 -12.17 -0.17 -5.89
C GLU A 248 -10.83 -0.89 -5.76
N MET A 249 -10.15 -0.80 -4.61
CA MET A 249 -8.95 -1.64 -4.37
C MET A 249 -9.37 -3.10 -4.18
N SER A 250 -10.51 -3.32 -3.54
CA SER A 250 -11.14 -4.64 -3.43
C SER A 250 -11.70 -5.15 -4.77
N SER A 251 -12.11 -4.27 -5.69
CA SER A 251 -12.57 -4.67 -7.03
C SER A 251 -11.41 -4.90 -7.98
N GLU A 252 -10.30 -4.18 -7.88
CA GLU A 252 -9.02 -4.53 -8.55
C GLU A 252 -8.52 -5.90 -8.06
N LEU A 253 -8.66 -6.19 -6.76
CA LEU A 253 -8.41 -7.52 -6.20
C LEU A 253 -9.37 -8.59 -6.77
N ARG A 254 -10.67 -8.31 -6.86
CA ARG A 254 -11.68 -9.24 -7.43
C ARG A 254 -11.61 -9.38 -8.96
N SER A 255 -11.18 -8.36 -9.69
CA SER A 255 -11.02 -8.43 -11.15
C SER A 255 -9.73 -9.14 -11.56
N ALA A 256 -8.74 -9.23 -10.66
CA ALA A 256 -7.64 -10.18 -10.78
C ALA A 256 -8.08 -11.65 -10.58
N GLU A 257 -9.19 -11.90 -9.86
CA GLU A 257 -9.78 -13.24 -9.68
C GLU A 257 -10.59 -13.72 -10.89
N SER A 258 -10.96 -12.85 -11.82
CA SER A 258 -11.90 -13.16 -12.92
C SER A 258 -11.27 -13.17 -14.32
N VAL A 259 -10.04 -13.68 -14.47
CA VAL A 259 -9.47 -13.98 -15.80
C VAL A 259 -9.80 -15.43 -16.16
N PRO A 260 -10.31 -15.72 -17.37
CA PRO A 260 -10.66 -17.07 -17.75
C PRO A 260 -9.43 -17.98 -17.65
N VAL A 261 -9.62 -19.11 -16.96
CA VAL A 261 -8.65 -20.20 -16.86
C VAL A 261 -8.25 -20.60 -18.28
N MET A 262 -7.04 -20.23 -18.69
CA MET A 262 -6.44 -20.81 -19.89
C MET A 262 -6.29 -22.32 -19.67
N PRO A 263 -6.59 -23.16 -20.66
CA PRO A 263 -6.55 -24.61 -20.50
C PRO A 263 -5.17 -25.02 -20.00
N THR A 264 -5.18 -25.85 -18.96
CA THR A 264 -3.98 -26.38 -18.32
C THR A 264 -3.13 -27.12 -19.34
N TYR A 265 -1.80 -26.96 -19.25
CA TYR A 265 -0.79 -27.67 -20.06
C TYR A 265 -0.91 -29.21 -20.07
N ALA A 266 -1.81 -29.79 -19.27
CA ALA A 266 -2.14 -31.22 -19.28
C ALA A 266 -2.88 -31.68 -20.55
N ASP A 267 -3.53 -30.78 -21.30
CA ASP A 267 -4.26 -31.15 -22.53
C ASP A 267 -3.39 -31.11 -23.80
N ALA A 268 -2.12 -30.68 -23.70
CA ALA A 268 -1.21 -30.58 -24.83
C ALA A 268 -0.33 -31.83 -25.07
N GLU A 269 -0.34 -32.82 -24.18
CA GLU A 269 0.44 -34.06 -24.36
C GLU A 269 -0.25 -35.13 -25.23
N SER A 270 -1.45 -34.85 -25.75
CA SER A 270 -2.18 -35.80 -26.63
C SER A 270 -2.08 -35.50 -28.12
N SER A 271 -1.19 -34.61 -28.57
CA SER A 271 -0.98 -34.39 -30.01
C SER A 271 0.51 -34.42 -30.39
N SER A 272 0.87 -35.58 -30.93
CA SER A 272 2.00 -35.97 -31.75
C SER A 272 2.84 -34.87 -32.42
N VAL A 273 4.14 -35.18 -32.54
CA VAL A 273 5.18 -34.68 -33.47
C VAL A 273 6.13 -33.62 -32.90
N LEU A 274 7.18 -34.10 -32.22
CA LEU A 274 8.53 -33.54 -32.32
C LEU A 274 9.53 -34.70 -32.38
N GLN A 275 9.85 -35.10 -33.61
CA GLN A 275 10.82 -36.12 -33.95
C GLN A 275 12.22 -35.53 -33.78
N VAL A 276 12.98 -36.00 -32.80
CA VAL A 276 14.41 -35.68 -32.64
C VAL A 276 15.20 -36.48 -33.69
N PRO A 277 16.03 -35.86 -34.54
CA PRO A 277 16.88 -36.62 -35.46
C PRO A 277 18.02 -37.32 -34.70
N GLN A 278 18.12 -38.63 -34.88
CA GLN A 278 19.25 -39.43 -34.43
C GLN A 278 20.49 -39.22 -35.32
N SER A 279 21.65 -39.14 -34.65
CA SER A 279 22.98 -39.60 -35.08
C SER A 279 23.64 -38.99 -36.32
N LEU A 280 24.63 -38.12 -36.06
CA LEU A 280 25.90 -38.09 -36.80
C LEU A 280 26.98 -38.63 -35.88
N ASN A 281 27.34 -39.90 -36.05
CA ASN A 281 28.52 -40.49 -35.43
C ASN A 281 29.15 -41.47 -36.43
N THR A 282 30.09 -40.99 -37.23
CA THR A 282 31.03 -41.84 -37.99
C THR A 282 32.43 -41.30 -37.77
N VAL A 283 33.11 -41.86 -36.78
CA VAL A 283 34.56 -41.76 -36.60
C VAL A 283 35.19 -42.80 -37.53
N SER A 284 35.97 -42.33 -38.51
CA SER A 284 36.80 -43.16 -39.37
C SER A 284 38.20 -43.24 -38.79
N THR A 285 38.65 -44.45 -38.45
CA THR A 285 40.07 -44.78 -38.22
C THR A 285 40.72 -45.22 -39.52
N PRO A 286 41.94 -44.77 -39.89
CA PRO A 286 42.76 -45.49 -40.83
C PRO A 286 43.77 -46.38 -40.10
N SER A 287 43.82 -47.65 -40.54
CA SER A 287 44.84 -48.62 -40.17
C SER A 287 46.19 -48.28 -40.81
N SER A 288 47.24 -48.65 -40.08
CA SER A 288 48.67 -48.57 -40.34
C SER A 288 49.19 -49.38 -41.54
N GLU A 289 50.21 -48.87 -42.21
CA GLU A 289 51.34 -49.64 -42.76
C GLU A 289 52.65 -48.86 -42.52
N PRO A 290 53.79 -49.53 -42.33
CA PRO A 290 55.10 -48.90 -42.50
C PRO A 290 55.48 -48.71 -43.97
#